data_AF-A0A838S757-F1
#
_entry.id   AF-A0A838S757-F1
#
_cell.length_a   1.000
_cell.length_b   1.000
_cell.length_c   1.000
_cell.angle_alpha   90.00
_cell.angle_beta   90.00
_cell.angle_gamma   90.00
#
_symmetry.space_group_name_H-M   'P 1'
#
loop_
_entity.id
_entity.type
_entity.pdbx_description
1 polymer ?
#
loop_
_entity_poly.entity_id
_entity_poly.type
_entity_poly.pdbx_seq_one_letter_code
_entity_poly.pdbx_strand_id
1 'polypeptide(L)'
;PDEPKESYIAPWDEMPEWERSSATTVHDQVRAFVRATDGRTDQLNRAQKGRFVALCWTGQIFKHFPDPKPAYVADWDELPRWQQETDADIFERIEQESQAPRDHQQPQP
;
A
#
# COMPACT_ATOMS: atom_id res chain seq x y z
N PRO A 1 -12.94 -18.18 -5.20
CA PRO A 1 -12.90 -16.71 -5.34
C PRO A 1 -13.81 -16.11 -4.28
N ASP A 2 -13.25 -15.77 -3.13
CA ASP A 2 -14.01 -15.13 -2.06
C ASP A 2 -14.08 -13.63 -2.37
N GLU A 3 -15.28 -13.18 -2.72
CA GLU A 3 -15.61 -11.79 -2.98
C GLU A 3 -15.45 -10.98 -1.67
N PRO A 4 -14.90 -9.75 -1.71
CA PRO A 4 -14.70 -8.97 -0.50
C PRO A 4 -16.04 -8.68 0.20
N LYS A 5 -16.03 -8.72 1.53
CA LYS A 5 -17.21 -8.38 2.36
C LYS A 5 -17.69 -6.94 2.08
N GLU A 6 -19.00 -6.70 2.09
CA GLU A 6 -19.57 -5.35 1.87
C GLU A 6 -19.04 -4.28 2.84
N SER A 7 -18.58 -4.68 4.03
CA SER A 7 -17.95 -3.79 5.01
C SER A 7 -16.64 -3.13 4.55
N TYR A 8 -16.10 -3.48 3.38
CA TYR A 8 -14.88 -2.88 2.82
C TYR A 8 -15.14 -1.59 2.02
N ILE A 9 -16.38 -1.10 1.94
CA ILE A 9 -16.76 0.11 1.19
C ILE A 9 -17.26 1.19 2.17
N ALA A 10 -16.47 1.51 3.19
CA ALA A 10 -16.72 2.67 4.04
C ALA A 10 -16.19 3.94 3.34
N PRO A 11 -16.90 5.09 3.40
CA PRO A 11 -16.35 6.36 2.96
C PRO A 11 -15.04 6.67 3.70
N TRP A 12 -14.07 7.25 2.99
CA TRP A 12 -12.76 7.57 3.57
C TRP A 12 -12.87 8.37 4.87
N ASP A 13 -13.74 9.38 4.91
CA ASP A 13 -13.91 10.25 6.09
C ASP A 13 -14.51 9.52 7.31
N GLU A 14 -15.11 8.36 7.11
CA GLU A 14 -15.67 7.51 8.17
C GLU A 14 -14.65 6.46 8.67
N MET A 15 -13.52 6.30 7.98
CA MET A 15 -12.48 5.37 8.40
C MET A 15 -11.82 5.83 9.71
N PRO A 16 -11.51 4.90 10.63
CA PRO A 16 -10.76 5.21 11.84
C PRO A 16 -9.46 5.96 11.55
N GLU A 17 -9.11 6.93 12.40
CA GLU A 17 -7.91 7.75 12.21
C GLU A 17 -6.62 6.91 12.11
N TRP A 18 -6.51 5.85 12.91
CA TRP A 18 -5.35 4.95 12.86
C TRP A 18 -5.20 4.30 11.48
N GLU A 19 -6.32 3.97 10.83
CA GLU A 19 -6.34 3.28 9.54
C GLU A 19 -5.95 4.24 8.42
N ARG A 20 -6.52 5.46 8.44
CA ARG A 20 -6.15 6.55 7.50
C ARG A 20 -4.67 6.91 7.62
N SER A 21 -4.17 7.12 8.84
CA SER A 21 -2.76 7.42 9.10
C SER A 21 -1.82 6.29 8.67
N SER A 22 -2.24 5.03 8.87
CA SER A 22 -1.50 3.84 8.42
C SER A 22 -1.42 3.78 6.90
N ALA A 23 -2.54 4.01 6.20
CA ALA A 23 -2.57 4.03 4.75
C ALA A 23 -1.68 5.15 4.16
N THR A 24 -1.70 6.37 4.74
CA THR A 24 -0.75 7.44 4.36
C THR A 24 0.70 7.02 4.58
N THR A 25 1.00 6.37 5.70
CA THR A 25 2.36 5.90 6.01
C THR A 25 2.85 4.85 5.00
N VAL A 26 2.00 3.86 4.67
CA VAL A 26 2.33 2.83 3.67
C VAL A 26 2.55 3.46 2.30
N HIS A 27 1.69 4.40 1.89
CA HIS A 27 1.86 5.15 0.65
C HIS A 27 3.24 5.82 0.59
N ASP A 28 3.61 6.56 1.65
CA ASP A 28 4.88 7.28 1.70
C ASP A 28 6.10 6.36 1.73
N GLN A 29 5.98 5.18 2.36
CA GLN A 29 7.03 4.15 2.35
C GLN A 29 7.28 3.61 0.94
N VAL A 30 6.22 3.27 0.19
CA VAL A 30 6.34 2.84 -1.22
C VAL A 30 6.97 3.95 -2.05
N ARG A 31 6.46 5.18 -1.92
CA ARG A 31 6.95 6.35 -2.66
C ARG A 31 8.42 6.64 -2.36
N ALA A 32 8.85 6.46 -1.11
CA ALA A 32 10.24 6.59 -0.69
C ALA A 32 11.11 5.48 -1.26
N PHE A 33 10.63 4.23 -1.28
CA PHE A 33 11.35 3.09 -1.84
C PHE A 33 11.58 3.22 -3.35
N VAL A 34 10.56 3.64 -4.10
CA VAL A 34 10.69 3.93 -5.55
C VAL A 34 11.75 5.01 -5.78
N ARG A 35 11.78 6.07 -4.97
CA ARG A 35 12.79 7.13 -5.09
C ARG A 35 14.19 6.69 -4.69
N ALA A 36 14.32 5.93 -3.60
CA ALA A 36 15.61 5.45 -3.10
C ALA A 36 16.29 4.47 -4.06
N THR A 37 15.54 3.92 -5.02
CA THR A 37 16.02 2.99 -6.04
C THR A 37 16.12 3.64 -7.42
N ASP A 38 16.02 4.97 -7.53
CA ASP A 38 16.03 5.71 -8.80
C ASP A 38 15.01 5.15 -9.83
N GLY A 39 13.86 4.68 -9.34
CA GLY A 39 12.80 4.10 -10.16
C GLY A 39 13.06 2.68 -10.69
N ARG A 40 14.14 2.03 -10.26
CA ARG A 40 14.49 0.64 -10.66
C ARG A 40 13.55 -0.43 -10.08
N THR A 41 12.51 -0.03 -9.35
CA THR A 41 11.40 -0.89 -8.94
C THR A 41 10.59 -1.43 -10.12
N ASP A 42 10.78 -0.86 -11.32
CA ASP A 42 10.23 -1.36 -12.59
C ASP A 42 10.62 -2.82 -12.90
N GLN A 43 11.76 -3.28 -12.38
CA GLN A 43 12.26 -4.65 -12.52
C GLN A 43 11.71 -5.64 -11.50
N LEU A 44 11.04 -5.15 -10.45
CA LEU A 44 10.41 -6.03 -9.48
C LEU A 44 9.19 -6.69 -10.12
N ASN A 45 9.02 -8.00 -9.89
CA ASN A 45 7.80 -8.67 -10.28
C ASN A 45 6.63 -8.27 -9.37
N ARG A 46 5.39 -8.53 -9.82
CA ARG A 46 4.17 -8.16 -9.07
C ARG A 46 4.13 -8.72 -7.65
N ALA A 47 4.57 -9.97 -7.45
CA ALA A 47 4.60 -10.56 -6.12
C ALA A 47 5.59 -9.84 -5.17
N GLN A 48 6.75 -9.40 -5.68
CA GLN A 48 7.70 -8.60 -4.91
C GLN A 48 7.12 -7.23 -4.54
N LYS A 49 6.42 -6.58 -5.48
CA LYS A 49 5.75 -5.29 -5.25
C LYS A 49 4.63 -5.41 -4.22
N GLY A 50 3.72 -6.38 -4.38
CA GLY A 50 2.62 -6.63 -3.44
C GLY A 50 3.13 -7.03 -2.05
N ARG A 51 4.12 -7.92 -1.97
CA ARG A 51 4.70 -8.32 -0.66
C ARG A 51 5.31 -7.15 0.09
N PHE A 52 5.89 -6.17 -0.60
CA PHE A 52 6.39 -4.96 0.04
C PHE A 52 5.27 -4.14 0.68
N VAL A 53 4.15 -3.94 -0.03
CA VAL A 53 2.97 -3.24 0.50
C VAL A 53 2.38 -3.99 1.69
N ALA A 54 2.18 -5.30 1.56
CA ALA A 54 1.66 -6.15 2.63
C ALA A 54 2.52 -6.04 3.90
N LEU A 55 3.86 -6.11 3.76
CA LEU A 55 4.77 -5.99 4.90
C LEU A 55 4.71 -4.61 5.56
N CYS A 56 4.61 -3.53 4.78
CA CYS A 56 4.44 -2.18 5.29
C CYS A 56 3.15 -2.06 6.11
N TRP A 57 2.05 -2.62 5.59
CA TRP A 57 0.76 -2.65 6.27
C TRP A 57 0.78 -3.48 7.55
N THR A 58 1.33 -4.70 7.52
CA THR A 58 1.50 -5.55 8.70
C THR A 58 2.29 -4.83 9.80
N GLY A 59 3.32 -4.06 9.44
CA GLY A 59 4.03 -3.20 10.38
C GLY A 59 3.15 -2.14 11.04
N GLN A 60 2.23 -1.52 10.30
CA GLN A 60 1.26 -0.59 10.88
C GLN A 60 0.26 -1.30 11.81
N ILE A 61 -0.18 -2.50 11.45
CA ILE A 61 -1.05 -3.31 12.33
C ILE A 61 -0.36 -3.57 13.67
N PHE A 62 0.89 -4.04 13.68
CA PHE A 62 1.63 -4.25 14.94
C PHE A 62 1.89 -2.98 15.74
N LYS A 63 2.05 -1.83 15.07
CA LYS A 63 2.19 -0.53 15.73
C LYS A 63 0.93 -0.13 16.51
N HIS A 64 -0.25 -0.44 15.97
CA HIS A 64 -1.54 -0.01 16.54
C HIS A 64 -2.22 -1.08 17.41
N PHE A 65 -1.93 -2.35 17.16
CA PHE A 65 -2.52 -3.48 17.85
C PHE A 65 -1.42 -4.38 18.43
N PRO A 66 -1.22 -4.38 19.76
CA PRO A 66 -0.23 -5.24 20.41
C PRO A 66 -0.49 -6.74 20.25
N ASP A 67 -1.77 -7.12 20.07
CA ASP A 67 -2.22 -8.50 19.87
C ASP A 67 -3.21 -8.55 18.70
N PRO A 68 -2.73 -8.44 17.44
CA PRO A 68 -3.60 -8.43 16.28
C PRO A 68 -4.13 -9.84 15.98
N LYS A 69 -5.32 -9.92 15.39
CA LYS A 69 -5.85 -11.20 14.91
C LYS A 69 -4.89 -11.79 13.86
N PRO A 70 -4.64 -13.12 13.87
CA PRO A 70 -3.74 -13.75 12.90
C PRO A 70 -4.09 -13.43 11.44
N ALA A 71 -5.39 -13.35 11.12
CA ALA A 71 -5.85 -13.00 9.78
C ALA A 71 -5.47 -11.58 9.30
N TYR A 72 -5.13 -10.65 10.21
CA TYR A 72 -4.68 -9.29 9.84
C TYR A 72 -3.17 -9.23 9.57
N VAL A 73 -2.43 -10.27 9.95
CA VAL A 73 -0.97 -10.34 9.87
C VAL A 73 -0.51 -11.65 9.20
N ALA A 74 -1.39 -12.26 8.40
CA ALA A 74 -1.10 -13.45 7.63
C ALA A 74 0.10 -13.22 6.69
N ASP A 75 0.94 -14.23 6.50
CA ASP A 75 2.07 -14.11 5.57
C ASP A 75 1.57 -14.06 4.13
N TRP A 76 2.42 -13.56 3.22
CA TRP A 76 2.10 -13.36 1.81
C TRP A 76 1.45 -14.57 1.14
N ASP A 77 2.00 -15.76 1.37
CA ASP A 77 1.52 -17.01 0.75
C ASP A 77 0.14 -17.46 1.29
N GLU A 78 -0.29 -16.89 2.42
CA GLU A 78 -1.60 -17.14 3.04
C GLU A 78 -2.66 -16.12 2.62
N LEU A 79 -2.25 -15.00 2.00
CA LEU A 79 -3.18 -13.98 1.53
C LEU A 79 -4.02 -14.51 0.36
N PRO A 80 -5.33 -14.22 0.30
CA PRO A 80 -6.13 -14.48 -0.88
C PRO A 80 -5.55 -13.81 -2.11
N ARG A 81 -5.63 -14.49 -3.27
CA ARG A 81 -5.07 -13.97 -4.52
C ARG A 81 -5.55 -12.55 -4.87
N TRP A 82 -6.82 -12.23 -4.63
CA TRP A 82 -7.33 -10.88 -4.91
C TRP A 82 -6.63 -9.80 -4.07
N GLN A 83 -6.27 -10.12 -2.82
CA GLN A 83 -5.56 -9.20 -1.93
C GLN A 83 -4.11 -9.03 -2.40
N GLN A 84 -3.45 -10.12 -2.79
CA GLN A 84 -2.12 -10.08 -3.39
C GLN A 84 -2.07 -9.18 -4.65
N GLU A 85 -3.06 -9.31 -5.54
CA GLU A 85 -3.15 -8.45 -6.72
C GLU A 85 -3.46 -6.99 -6.35
N THR A 86 -4.33 -6.75 -5.36
CA THR A 86 -4.65 -5.40 -4.88
C THR A 86 -3.41 -4.71 -4.31
N ASP A 87 -2.61 -5.41 -3.50
CA ASP A 87 -1.37 -4.87 -2.93
C ASP A 87 -0.35 -4.55 -4.03
N ALA A 88 -0.27 -5.37 -5.08
CA ALA A 88 0.57 -5.09 -6.24
C ALA A 88 0.08 -3.86 -7.02
N ASP A 89 -1.24 -3.72 -7.23
CA ASP A 89 -1.84 -2.57 -7.92
C ASP A 89 -1.61 -1.26 -7.15
N ILE A 90 -1.70 -1.30 -5.81
CA ILE A 90 -1.36 -0.15 -4.96
C ILE A 90 0.09 0.28 -5.18
N PHE A 91 1.03 -0.66 -5.18
CA PHE A 91 2.44 -0.35 -5.42
C PHE A 91 2.63 0.30 -6.79
N GLU A 92 2.12 -0.33 -7.84
CA GLU A 92 2.29 0.14 -9.22
C GLU A 92 1.65 1.52 -9.44
N ARG A 93 0.52 1.78 -8.79
CA ARG A 93 -0.12 3.10 -8.85
C ARG A 93 0.78 4.18 -8.26
N ILE A 94 1.35 3.95 -7.08
CA ILE A 94 2.26 4.90 -6.41
C ILE A 94 3.56 5.07 -7.20
N GLU A 95 4.07 4.00 -7.80
CA GLU A 95 5.24 4.02 -8.68
C GLU A 95 5.00 4.95 -9.88
N GLN A 96 3.87 4.78 -10.59
CA GLN A 96 3.50 5.63 -11.72
C GLN A 96 3.39 7.10 -11.32
N GLU A 97 2.73 7.40 -10.19
CA GLU A 97 2.60 8.78 -9.67
C GLU A 97 3.95 9.38 -9.24
N SER A 98 4.90 8.55 -8.81
CA SER A 98 6.24 8.97 -8.39
C SER A 98 7.16 9.28 -9.57
N GLN A 99 6.91 8.66 -10.73
CA GLN A 99 7.71 8.79 -11.95
C GLN A 99 7.11 9.78 -12.95
N ALA A 100 5.85 10.16 -12.81
CA ALA A 100 5.22 11.18 -13.63
C ALA A 100 6.03 12.50 -13.55
N PRO A 101 6.31 13.16 -14.70
CA PRO A 101 6.93 14.48 -14.71
C PRO A 101 6.14 15.43 -13.81
N ARG A 102 6.82 16.17 -12.94
CA ARG A 102 6.22 17.29 -12.18
C ARG A 102 5.94 18.47 -13.12
N ASP A 103 5.07 18.27 -14.10
CA ASP A 103 4.41 19.39 -14.77
C ASP A 103 3.39 19.95 -13.77
N HIS A 104 3.38 21.26 -13.56
CA HIS A 104 2.54 22.05 -12.61
C HIS A 104 3.18 22.52 -11.29
N GLN A 105 4.50 22.80 -11.27
CA GLN A 105 4.99 23.91 -10.44
C GLN A 105 5.52 25.03 -11.33
N GLN A 106 4.62 25.71 -12.05
CA GLN A 106 4.94 27.05 -12.57
C GLN A 106 4.97 28.03 -11.38
N PRO A 107 6.04 28.81 -11.19
CA PRO A 107 5.96 29.98 -10.31
C PRO A 107 5.02 30.99 -10.96
N GLN A 108 3.92 31.32 -10.27
CA GLN A 108 3.09 32.47 -10.65
C GLN A 108 3.89 33.76 -10.39
N PRO A 109 3.79 34.77 -11.27
CA PRO A 109 4.53 36.03 -11.17
C PRO A 109 4.10 36.91 -10.00
#